data_AF-A0A850H8G2-F1
#
_entry.id   AF-A0A850H8G2-F1
#
_cell.length_a   1.000
_cell.length_b   1.000
_cell.length_c   1.000
_cell.angle_alpha   90.00
_cell.angle_beta   90.00
_cell.angle_gamma   90.00
#
_symmetry.space_group_name_H-M   'P 1'
#
loop_
_entity.id
_entity.type
_entity.pdbx_description
1 polymer ?
#
loop_
_entity_poly.entity_id
_entity_poly.type
_entity_poly.pdbx_seq_one_letter_code
_entity_poly.pdbx_strand_id
1 'polypeptide(L)'
;MRKLLSAAAFAGAATMSVPLAAQDYADEYAPVAQSGDLASLSEKLGDPDKQYEMAMMIQTMTEVLLDLPLAPLAEAAAEIAGEDPARVDPNLTLRSLSPQSSDVPEKVGRAVPRAMGAVAGMAKGFEAMLPALREMADRMEEAASDY
;
A
#
# COMPACT_ATOMS: atom_id res chain seq x y z
N MET A 1 -27.07 -47.45 23.34
CA MET A 1 -27.87 -47.20 22.13
C MET A 1 -27.18 -46.12 21.31
N ARG A 2 -26.84 -46.43 20.06
CA ARG A 2 -26.33 -45.49 19.06
C ARG A 2 -27.42 -44.48 18.69
N LYS A 3 -27.04 -43.21 18.49
CA LYS A 3 -27.45 -42.38 17.35
C LYS A 3 -26.50 -41.17 17.24
N LEU A 4 -25.60 -41.27 16.26
CA LEU A 4 -24.85 -40.18 15.64
C LEU A 4 -25.75 -39.48 14.63
N LEU A 5 -25.54 -38.16 14.42
CA LEU A 5 -25.71 -37.33 13.20
C LEU A 5 -25.73 -35.86 13.68
N SER A 6 -24.61 -35.13 13.69
CA SER A 6 -23.90 -34.46 12.58
C SER A 6 -24.53 -33.13 12.10
N ALA A 7 -23.61 -32.18 11.83
CA ALA A 7 -23.71 -30.91 11.07
C ALA A 7 -23.86 -29.63 11.94
N ALA A 8 -22.77 -29.00 12.41
CA ALA A 8 -21.80 -28.17 11.67
C ALA A 8 -22.38 -26.81 11.20
N ALA A 9 -22.13 -25.76 11.97
CA ALA A 9 -21.93 -24.40 11.47
C ALA A 9 -20.86 -23.74 12.36
N PHE A 10 -19.62 -23.89 11.91
CA PHE A 10 -18.42 -23.28 12.47
C PHE A 10 -18.41 -21.82 12.02
N ALA A 11 -18.94 -20.90 12.82
CA ALA A 11 -18.71 -19.47 12.65
C ALA A 11 -17.60 -19.07 13.64
N GLY A 12 -16.37 -19.39 13.27
CA GLY A 12 -15.18 -18.91 13.96
C GLY A 12 -15.06 -17.41 13.78
N ALA A 13 -15.53 -16.64 14.76
CA ALA A 13 -15.02 -15.30 14.98
C ALA A 13 -13.62 -15.47 15.59
N ALA A 14 -12.62 -15.52 14.71
CA ALA A 14 -11.23 -15.37 15.10
C ALA A 14 -11.09 -13.97 15.73
N THR A 15 -11.14 -13.92 17.06
CA THR A 15 -10.62 -12.79 17.83
C THR A 15 -9.10 -12.79 17.63
N MET A 16 -8.66 -12.24 16.50
CA MET A 16 -7.26 -11.90 16.34
C MET A 16 -7.00 -10.73 17.28
N SER A 17 -6.18 -10.97 18.30
CA SER A 17 -5.55 -9.91 19.07
C SER A 17 -4.62 -9.15 18.14
N VAL A 18 -5.15 -8.13 17.46
CA VAL A 18 -4.34 -7.17 16.71
C VAL A 18 -3.62 -6.29 17.74
N PRO A 19 -2.30 -6.05 17.61
CA PRO A 19 -1.59 -5.13 18.49
C PRO A 19 -2.26 -3.75 18.45
N LEU A 20 -2.55 -3.19 19.63
CA LEU A 20 -3.20 -1.87 19.77
C LEU A 20 -2.46 -0.74 19.03
N ALA A 21 -1.16 -0.90 18.80
CA ALA A 21 -0.34 0.04 18.02
C ALA A 21 -0.69 0.10 16.52
N ALA A 22 -1.48 -0.84 15.99
CA ALA A 22 -1.93 -0.83 14.59
C ALA A 22 -3.31 -0.19 14.41
N GLN A 23 -4.04 0.11 15.48
CA GLN A 23 -5.37 0.75 15.38
C GLN A 23 -5.25 2.23 15.05
N ASP A 24 -4.24 2.94 15.57
CA ASP A 24 -3.99 4.35 15.24
C ASP A 24 -3.74 4.55 13.72
N TYR A 25 -3.14 3.56 13.06
CA TYR A 25 -2.94 3.58 11.60
C TYR A 25 -4.15 3.11 10.82
N ALA A 26 -5.10 2.39 11.42
CA ALA A 26 -6.26 1.87 10.69
C ALA A 26 -7.36 2.91 10.54
N ASP A 27 -7.53 3.80 11.53
CA ASP A 27 -8.51 4.89 11.47
C ASP A 27 -8.09 6.01 10.51
N GLU A 28 -6.79 6.22 10.30
CA GLU A 28 -6.28 7.26 9.37
C GLU A 28 -6.40 6.87 7.88
N TYR A 29 -6.66 5.59 7.58
CA TYR A 29 -6.80 5.08 6.20
C TYR A 29 -8.14 4.36 5.93
N ALA A 30 -9.21 4.74 6.65
CA ALA A 30 -10.57 4.30 6.30
C ALA A 30 -10.95 4.80 4.88
N PRO A 31 -11.61 3.96 4.05
CA PRO A 31 -11.56 4.06 2.60
C PRO A 31 -12.26 5.31 2.04
N VAL A 32 -11.48 6.01 1.20
CA VAL A 32 -11.85 7.05 0.24
C VAL A 32 -13.02 6.58 -0.63
N ALA A 33 -14.24 6.96 -0.28
CA ALA A 33 -15.42 6.70 -1.10
C ALA A 33 -16.56 7.69 -0.82
N GLN A 34 -16.27 8.99 -0.97
CA GLN A 34 -17.30 9.99 -1.27
C GLN A 34 -16.89 10.74 -2.54
N SER A 35 -17.84 11.02 -3.43
CA SER A 35 -17.58 11.65 -4.74
C SER A 35 -16.86 13.00 -4.67
N GLY A 36 -16.95 13.71 -3.53
CA GLY A 36 -16.19 14.94 -3.26
C GLY A 36 -14.74 14.70 -2.79
N ASP A 37 -14.45 13.50 -2.30
CA ASP A 37 -13.13 13.08 -1.83
C ASP A 37 -12.16 12.91 -3.01
N LEU A 38 -12.64 12.37 -4.13
CA LEU A 38 -11.83 12.14 -5.34
C LEU A 38 -11.30 13.42 -5.99
N ALA A 39 -12.10 14.49 -6.02
CA ALA A 39 -11.69 15.79 -6.55
C ALA A 39 -10.62 16.43 -5.64
N SER A 40 -10.84 16.39 -4.33
CA SER A 40 -9.88 16.88 -3.34
C SER A 40 -8.57 16.07 -3.33
N LEU A 41 -8.67 14.76 -3.59
CA LEU A 41 -7.54 13.86 -3.74
C LEU A 41 -6.77 14.19 -5.02
N SER A 42 -7.46 14.39 -6.14
CA SER A 42 -6.85 14.80 -7.42
C SER A 42 -6.09 16.13 -7.31
N GLU A 43 -6.66 17.10 -6.57
CA GLU A 43 -6.02 18.39 -6.32
C GLU A 43 -4.75 18.23 -5.48
N LYS A 44 -4.83 17.51 -4.35
CA LYS A 44 -3.66 17.23 -3.49
C LYS A 44 -2.60 16.41 -4.19
N LEU A 45 -2.99 15.40 -4.97
CA LEU A 45 -2.08 14.56 -5.75
C LEU A 45 -1.49 15.31 -6.93
N GLY A 46 -2.15 16.35 -7.43
CA GLY A 46 -1.67 17.22 -8.51
C GLY A 46 -0.78 18.37 -8.04
N ASP A 47 -0.68 18.62 -6.73
CA ASP A 47 0.14 19.69 -6.16
C ASP A 47 1.65 19.36 -6.31
N PRO A 48 2.41 20.16 -7.08
CA PRO A 48 3.82 19.91 -7.33
C PRO A 48 4.69 20.00 -6.08
N ASP A 49 4.32 20.85 -5.10
CA ASP A 49 5.08 21.01 -3.87
C ASP A 49 4.91 19.76 -2.99
N LYS A 50 3.69 19.23 -2.92
CA LYS A 50 3.37 17.98 -2.20
C LYS A 50 3.99 16.75 -2.86
N GLN A 51 3.97 16.68 -4.19
CA GLN A 51 4.64 15.62 -4.93
C GLN A 51 6.14 15.60 -4.67
N TYR A 52 6.78 16.77 -4.64
CA TYR A 52 8.21 16.88 -4.38
C TYR A 52 8.56 16.48 -2.95
N GLU A 53 7.80 16.96 -1.98
CA GLU A 53 7.95 16.59 -0.56
C GLU A 53 7.85 15.07 -0.35
N MET A 54 6.83 14.45 -0.94
CA MET A 54 6.62 13.01 -0.84
C MET A 54 7.68 12.19 -1.59
N ALA A 55 8.15 12.69 -2.75
CA ALA A 55 9.25 12.07 -3.47
C ALA A 55 10.55 12.07 -2.64
N MET A 56 10.86 13.18 -1.97
CA MET A 56 12.03 13.30 -1.07
C MET A 56 11.89 12.38 0.14
N MET A 57 10.71 12.30 0.73
CA MET A 57 10.43 11.37 1.83
C MET A 57 10.64 9.91 1.40
N ILE A 58 10.02 9.49 0.30
CA ILE A 58 10.13 8.11 -0.21
C ILE A 58 11.58 7.79 -0.60
N GLN A 59 12.27 8.73 -1.25
CA GLN A 59 13.69 8.57 -1.57
C GLN A 59 14.53 8.36 -0.30
N THR A 60 14.31 9.18 0.73
CA THR A 60 15.02 9.05 2.02
C THR A 60 14.70 7.72 2.70
N MET A 61 13.43 7.32 2.73
CA MET A 61 13.03 6.02 3.26
C MET A 61 13.67 4.87 2.50
N THR A 62 13.75 4.97 1.17
CA THR A 62 14.39 3.96 0.32
C THR A 62 15.88 3.86 0.62
N GLU A 63 16.56 4.99 0.82
CA GLU A 63 17.98 5.02 1.21
C GLU A 63 18.21 4.32 2.56
N VAL A 64 17.39 4.64 3.56
CA VAL A 64 17.44 3.99 4.88
C VAL A 64 17.17 2.49 4.79
N LEU A 65 16.19 2.07 3.98
CA LEU A 65 15.89 0.65 3.80
C LEU A 65 17.08 -0.09 3.17
N LEU A 66 17.75 0.51 2.19
CA LEU A 66 18.92 -0.10 1.56
C LEU A 66 20.09 -0.25 2.54
N ASP A 67 20.18 0.61 3.54
CA ASP A 67 21.23 0.57 4.56
C ASP A 67 20.85 -0.26 5.80
N LEU A 68 19.70 -0.95 5.78
CA LEU A 68 19.30 -1.84 6.87
C LEU A 68 20.33 -2.99 7.03
N PRO A 69 20.81 -3.22 8.26
CA PRO A 69 21.72 -4.33 8.55
C PRO A 69 20.98 -5.66 8.42
N LEU A 70 21.50 -6.53 7.57
CA LEU A 70 21.00 -7.88 7.31
C LEU A 70 21.84 -8.96 7.98
N ALA A 71 23.00 -8.62 8.55
CA ALA A 71 23.88 -9.57 9.20
C ALA A 71 23.15 -10.49 10.20
N PRO A 72 22.28 -9.98 11.12
CA PRO A 72 21.57 -10.86 12.06
C PRO A 72 20.62 -11.86 11.39
N LEU A 73 20.00 -11.48 10.27
CA LEU A 73 19.11 -12.38 9.50
C LEU A 73 19.93 -13.42 8.72
N ALA A 74 21.07 -13.01 8.18
CA ALA A 74 21.98 -13.89 7.46
C ALA A 74 22.69 -14.88 8.40
N GLU A 75 23.07 -14.45 9.60
CA GLU A 75 23.63 -15.32 10.66
C GLU A 75 22.62 -16.41 11.07
N ALA A 76 21.36 -16.03 11.31
CA ALA A 76 20.31 -16.99 11.62
C ALA A 76 20.06 -17.97 10.47
N ALA A 77 20.11 -17.50 9.21
CA ALA A 77 19.97 -18.36 8.04
C ALA A 77 21.16 -19.34 7.91
N ALA A 78 22.38 -18.88 8.16
CA ALA A 78 23.59 -19.71 8.15
C ALA A 78 23.53 -20.81 9.22
N GLU A 79 23.10 -20.48 10.44
CA GLU A 79 22.93 -21.44 11.53
C GLU A 79 21.93 -22.55 11.16
N ILE A 80 20.79 -22.18 10.55
CA ILE A 80 19.78 -23.15 10.08
C ILE A 80 20.32 -24.03 8.94
N ALA A 81 21.12 -23.46 8.04
CA ALA A 81 21.74 -24.19 6.94
C ALA A 81 22.91 -25.10 7.37
N GLY A 82 23.34 -25.02 8.64
CA GLY A 82 24.52 -25.72 9.14
C GLY A 82 25.84 -25.11 8.63
N GLU A 83 25.79 -23.87 8.15
CA GLU A 83 26.95 -23.07 7.78
C GLU A 83 27.54 -22.38 9.01
N ASP A 84 28.77 -21.85 8.89
CA ASP A 84 29.44 -21.14 9.96
C ASP A 84 28.95 -19.67 10.02
N PRO A 85 28.14 -19.27 11.02
CA PRO A 85 27.63 -17.92 11.12
C PRO A 85 28.73 -16.87 11.32
N ALA A 86 29.91 -17.26 11.83
CA ALA A 86 31.04 -16.34 12.00
C ALA A 86 31.66 -15.88 10.65
N ARG A 87 31.26 -16.50 9.53
CA ARG A 87 31.65 -16.06 8.18
C ARG A 87 30.71 -15.02 7.57
N VAL A 88 29.58 -14.73 8.20
CA VAL A 88 28.67 -13.67 7.74
C VAL A 88 29.34 -12.32 7.97
N ASP A 89 29.31 -11.45 6.95
CA ASP A 89 29.83 -10.08 7.08
C ASP A 89 28.96 -9.29 8.09
N PRO A 90 29.53 -8.78 9.20
CA PRO A 90 28.76 -8.02 10.18
C PRO A 90 28.19 -6.70 9.64
N ASN A 91 28.70 -6.20 8.51
CA ASN A 91 28.21 -4.99 7.84
C ASN A 91 27.31 -5.29 6.64
N LEU A 92 26.80 -6.53 6.52
CA LEU A 92 25.91 -6.90 5.43
C LEU A 92 24.65 -6.02 5.45
N THR A 93 24.36 -5.35 4.33
CA THR A 93 23.14 -4.55 4.11
C THR A 93 22.42 -4.93 2.82
N LEU A 94 21.17 -4.49 2.64
CA LEU A 94 20.44 -4.69 1.38
C LEU A 94 21.21 -4.11 0.18
N ARG A 95 21.84 -2.95 0.36
CA ARG A 95 22.70 -2.32 -0.64
C ARG A 95 23.91 -3.19 -1.00
N SER A 96 24.52 -3.83 -0.02
CA SER A 96 25.72 -4.66 -0.24
C SER A 96 25.43 -5.92 -1.06
N LEU A 97 24.22 -6.49 -0.94
CA LEU A 97 23.79 -7.66 -1.69
C LEU A 97 23.47 -7.35 -3.16
N SER A 98 23.00 -6.14 -3.43
CA SER A 98 22.71 -5.66 -4.78
C SER A 98 23.30 -4.27 -4.97
N PRO A 99 24.60 -4.14 -5.30
CA PRO A 99 25.24 -2.83 -5.46
C PRO A 99 24.57 -1.97 -6.54
N GLN A 100 23.95 -2.62 -7.53
CA GLN A 100 23.18 -2.00 -8.60
C GLN A 100 21.94 -1.24 -8.08
N SER A 101 21.48 -1.53 -6.86
CA SER A 101 20.35 -0.85 -6.23
C SER A 101 20.68 0.54 -5.69
N SER A 102 21.95 0.96 -5.73
CA SER A 102 22.39 2.27 -5.19
C SER A 102 21.71 3.48 -5.86
N ASP A 103 21.22 3.33 -7.08
CA ASP A 103 20.51 4.38 -7.80
C ASP A 103 18.97 4.31 -7.67
N VAL A 104 18.44 3.29 -6.98
CA VAL A 104 17.01 3.08 -6.77
C VAL A 104 16.33 4.26 -6.05
N PRO A 105 16.87 4.81 -4.95
CA PRO A 105 16.27 5.95 -4.26
C PRO A 105 16.07 7.16 -5.19
N GLU A 106 17.08 7.49 -5.98
CA GLU A 106 17.03 8.62 -6.93
C GLU A 106 16.03 8.34 -8.07
N LYS A 107 16.02 7.11 -8.60
CA LYS A 107 15.03 6.70 -9.61
C LYS A 107 13.61 6.77 -9.08
N VAL A 108 13.38 6.35 -7.83
CA VAL A 108 12.08 6.42 -7.16
C VAL A 108 11.67 7.88 -6.96
N GLY A 109 12.55 8.73 -6.44
CA GLY A 109 12.29 10.17 -6.30
C GLY A 109 11.91 10.84 -7.63
N ARG A 110 12.53 10.44 -8.74
CA ARG A 110 12.15 10.93 -10.09
C ARG A 110 10.85 10.32 -10.63
N ALA A 111 10.51 9.09 -10.25
CA ALA A 111 9.33 8.39 -10.76
C ALA A 111 8.04 8.82 -10.05
N VAL A 112 8.10 9.09 -8.74
CA VAL A 112 6.94 9.40 -7.91
C VAL A 112 6.13 10.59 -8.44
N PRO A 113 6.70 11.77 -8.71
CA PRO A 113 5.92 12.91 -9.22
C PRO A 113 5.24 12.62 -10.56
N ARG A 114 5.92 11.88 -11.46
CA ARG A 114 5.35 11.48 -12.75
C ARG A 114 4.15 10.56 -12.58
N ALA A 115 4.26 9.57 -11.69
CA ALA A 115 3.17 8.66 -11.38
C ALA A 115 1.97 9.41 -10.77
N MET A 116 2.22 10.31 -9.82
CA MET A 116 1.17 11.13 -9.19
C MET A 116 0.48 12.06 -10.19
N GLY A 117 1.24 12.70 -11.08
CA GLY A 117 0.67 13.51 -12.17
C GLY A 117 -0.24 12.69 -13.11
N ALA A 118 0.15 11.45 -13.43
CA ALA A 118 -0.67 10.56 -14.23
C ALA A 118 -1.97 10.16 -13.51
N VAL A 119 -1.90 9.85 -12.21
CA VAL A 119 -3.07 9.53 -11.37
C VAL A 119 -4.01 10.73 -11.26
N ALA A 120 -3.48 11.93 -11.00
CA ALA A 120 -4.28 13.16 -10.95
C ALA A 120 -4.97 13.46 -12.29
N GLY A 121 -4.27 13.24 -13.41
CA GLY A 121 -4.85 13.36 -14.76
C GLY A 121 -6.01 12.39 -14.98
N MET A 122 -5.86 11.12 -14.57
CA MET A 122 -6.91 10.13 -14.64
C MET A 122 -8.11 10.50 -13.76
N ALA A 123 -7.87 10.95 -12.52
CA ALA A 123 -8.91 11.39 -11.60
C ALA A 123 -9.72 12.57 -12.16
N LYS A 124 -9.06 13.57 -12.75
CA LYS A 124 -9.74 14.67 -13.48
C LYS A 124 -10.58 14.16 -14.64
N GLY A 125 -10.07 13.18 -15.39
CA GLY A 125 -10.81 12.54 -16.48
C GLY A 125 -12.09 11.85 -15.99
N PHE A 126 -12.01 11.13 -14.88
CA PHE A 126 -13.18 10.51 -14.25
C PHE A 126 -14.18 11.55 -13.72
N GLU A 127 -13.68 12.61 -13.07
CA GLU A 127 -14.51 13.70 -12.58
C GLU A 127 -15.32 14.35 -13.70
N ALA A 128 -14.70 14.56 -14.88
CA ALA A 128 -15.38 15.10 -16.05
C ALA A 128 -16.51 14.20 -16.58
N MET A 129 -16.45 12.88 -16.31
CA MET A 129 -17.49 11.93 -16.71
C MET A 129 -18.62 11.78 -15.68
N LEU A 130 -18.42 12.18 -14.42
CA LEU A 130 -19.41 12.03 -13.35
C LEU A 130 -20.81 12.60 -13.69
N PRO A 131 -20.95 13.77 -14.34
CA PRO A 131 -22.28 14.30 -14.67
C PRO A 131 -23.06 13.38 -15.61
N ALA A 132 -22.42 12.83 -16.63
CA ALA A 132 -23.05 11.91 -17.58
C ALA A 132 -23.42 10.58 -16.92
N LEU A 133 -22.61 10.13 -15.96
CA LEU A 133 -22.91 8.93 -15.15
C LEU A 133 -24.11 9.16 -14.23
N ARG A 134 -24.24 10.35 -13.63
CA ARG A 134 -25.42 10.72 -12.81
C ARG A 134 -26.68 10.76 -13.66
N GLU A 135 -26.64 11.42 -14.82
CA GLU A 135 -27.78 11.49 -15.74
C GLU A 135 -28.19 10.10 -16.27
N MET A 136 -27.25 9.18 -16.44
CA MET A 136 -27.55 7.79 -16.78
C MET A 136 -28.23 7.06 -15.61
N ALA A 137 -27.77 7.28 -14.37
CA ALA A 137 -28.36 6.69 -13.18
C ALA A 137 -29.80 7.19 -12.95
N ASP A 138 -30.03 8.50 -13.06
CA ASP A 138 -31.35 9.12 -12.89
C ASP A 138 -32.37 8.52 -13.90
N ARG A 139 -31.97 8.36 -15.16
CA ARG A 139 -32.80 7.72 -16.20
C ARG A 139 -33.12 6.24 -15.92
N MET A 140 -32.19 5.51 -15.30
CA MET A 140 -32.43 4.12 -14.91
C MET A 140 -33.40 4.02 -13.72
N GLU A 141 -33.31 4.95 -12.76
CA GLU A 141 -34.21 5.03 -11.62
C GLU A 141 -35.65 5.37 -12.06
N GLU A 142 -35.81 6.33 -12.97
CA GLU A 142 -37.11 6.66 -13.56
C GLU A 142 -37.73 5.45 -14.28
N ALA A 143 -36.96 4.75 -15.12
CA ALA A 143 -37.44 3.57 -15.83
C ALA A 143 -37.79 2.38 -14.91
N ALA A 144 -37.15 2.29 -13.75
CA ALA A 144 -37.44 1.27 -12.74
C ALA A 144 -38.65 1.61 -11.87
N SER A 145 -39.00 2.90 -11.76
CA SER A 145 -40.13 3.40 -10.96
C SER A 145 -41.47 3.35 -11.71
N ASP A 146 -41.43 3.25 -13.03
CA ASP A 146 -42.60 3.12 -13.92
C ASP A 146 -43.13 1.67 -14.06
N TYR A 147 -42.57 0.72 -13.31
CA TYR A 147 -43.02 -0.69 -13.21
C TYR A 147 -43.55 -1.03 -11.81
#